data_AF-A0A5N5L9K9-F1
#
_entry.id   AF-A0A5N5L9K9-F1
#
_cell.length_a   1.000
_cell.length_b   1.000
_cell.length_c   1.000
_cell.angle_alpha   90.00
_cell.angle_beta   90.00
_cell.angle_gamma   90.00
#
_symmetry.space_group_name_H-M   'P 1'
#
loop_
_entity.id
_entity.type
_entity.pdbx_description
1 polymer ?
#
loop_
_entity_poly.entity_id
_entity_poly.type
_entity_poly.pdbx_seq_one_letter_code
_entity_poly.pdbx_strand_id
1 'polypeptide(L)'
;MSSAASTDNRANGTYTPLGTTSRYSGAEEAKKHQEQVRAHQQVAEWPNDAGFQGLDEHQGPIELKITGDIPAWAAGTLYRTGPAGCTVEDTSAGTFDISHWFDGLAHTHRFDIIADEDPGDDVTATNGVEDSARPSAPLKVLYSSLRQSDNLVQDIKKHGRVRAICFGQRSDPCVGLYSKFMTAFVKPPKDAPDNISVTVQTKIPGLQKKLGHQGSVFLGTDSAQLLEMDPTTMQPLEQRSHASLHPELKGESGPAHPCVDPTTGEYFSLNIAPGATPKSTYRVFRVDASGKVKILATFTTKAAYIHSFFLSPNYIVLCIPVAHYDGVHIIWKRSIMEAFEPFDETKQCKWMVIDRHHGKGIVAQFRSPASFFFHTTNAFEEEPNGDVICEFVQFRNRAIIDSLYYDVVLNRNNKGADFWTMPKTAEDARPHLVRYRLPKSEFTRKEPWSLVEKELDIPSPSAGEMPIVNPAYKGRKNRYVWSLLNRQMSTLFDAIGKTDTETGEVLFWEGPRGHTPSEAIFVGRPASTADEKVDEDDGVLLSVVLDGHNRKSYLLCLDARTMTEMGRAECEFAVGFGFHGQHLPVEGT
;
A
#
# COMPACT_ATOMS: atom_id res chain seq x y z
N MET A 1 56.13 -22.61 12.23
CA MET A 1 55.95 -21.38 13.04
C MET A 1 56.04 -20.20 12.10
N SER A 2 54.94 -19.47 11.91
CA SER A 2 54.86 -18.03 11.60
C SER A 2 53.46 -17.77 11.05
N SER A 3 52.57 -17.38 11.95
CA SER A 3 51.23 -16.87 11.67
C SER A 3 51.33 -15.54 10.92
N ALA A 4 50.68 -15.44 9.77
CA ALA A 4 50.36 -14.15 9.17
C ALA A 4 48.95 -13.77 9.61
N ALA A 5 48.86 -12.76 10.47
CA ALA A 5 47.62 -12.22 10.99
C ALA A 5 46.79 -11.59 9.86
N SER A 6 45.51 -11.95 9.83
CA SER A 6 44.45 -11.20 9.15
C SER A 6 44.34 -9.85 9.83
N THR A 7 44.72 -8.79 9.13
CA THR A 7 44.43 -7.41 9.55
C THR A 7 43.05 -7.05 9.07
N ASP A 8 42.13 -7.05 10.02
CA ASP A 8 40.81 -6.46 10.01
C ASP A 8 40.90 -5.01 9.52
N ASN A 9 40.27 -4.72 8.38
CA ASN A 9 40.30 -3.42 7.73
C ASN A 9 39.08 -2.59 8.16
N ARG A 10 38.92 -2.37 9.48
CA ARG A 10 38.04 -1.32 10.01
C ARG A 10 38.81 0.01 10.01
N ALA A 11 39.06 0.53 8.82
CA ALA A 11 39.49 1.90 8.63
C ALA A 11 38.24 2.79 8.50
N ASN A 12 38.24 3.93 9.21
CA ASN A 12 37.22 4.98 9.25
C ASN A 12 36.74 5.47 7.87
N GLY A 13 35.94 4.68 7.16
CA GLY A 13 35.19 5.11 5.98
C GLY A 13 33.91 5.78 6.45
N THR A 14 33.84 7.10 6.32
CA THR A 14 32.56 7.82 6.46
C THR A 14 31.55 7.20 5.51
N TYR A 15 30.43 6.72 6.04
CA TYR A 15 29.32 6.25 5.22
C TYR A 15 28.89 7.38 4.26
N THR A 16 28.74 7.05 2.98
CA THR A 16 28.27 8.00 1.96
C THR A 16 26.88 7.54 1.52
N PRO A 17 25.83 8.32 1.84
CA PRO A 17 24.49 8.13 1.26
C PRO A 17 24.55 7.97 -0.26
N LEU A 18 23.75 7.05 -0.82
CA LEU A 18 23.57 6.95 -2.26
C LEU A 18 22.62 8.03 -2.77
N GLY A 19 21.54 8.26 -2.03
CA GLY A 19 20.55 9.25 -2.39
C GLY A 19 20.86 10.66 -1.90
N THR A 20 20.10 11.61 -2.43
CA THR A 20 20.15 13.01 -2.06
C THR A 20 18.82 13.46 -1.50
N THR A 21 18.87 14.37 -0.53
CA THR A 21 17.70 15.01 0.04
C THR A 21 17.55 16.42 -0.52
N SER A 22 16.36 16.75 -1.00
CA SER A 22 16.01 18.08 -1.48
C SER A 22 14.74 18.61 -0.80
N ARG A 23 14.71 19.91 -0.51
CA ARG A 23 13.54 20.61 0.03
C ARG A 23 13.03 21.62 -1.00
N TYR A 24 11.71 21.67 -1.18
CA TYR A 24 11.06 22.70 -1.97
C TYR A 24 9.81 23.24 -1.29
N SER A 25 9.54 24.52 -1.48
CA SER A 25 8.19 25.05 -1.27
C SER A 25 7.27 24.62 -2.41
N GLY A 26 5.98 24.42 -2.14
CA GLY A 26 5.03 23.90 -3.15
C GLY A 26 4.97 24.74 -4.44
N ALA A 27 5.19 26.06 -4.35
CA ALA A 27 5.23 26.95 -5.53
C ALA A 27 6.53 26.81 -6.34
N GLU A 28 7.69 26.62 -5.68
CA GLU A 28 8.96 26.40 -6.35
C GLU A 28 8.99 25.04 -7.05
N GLU A 29 8.40 24.02 -6.44
CA GLU A 29 8.33 22.68 -6.99
C GLU A 29 7.43 22.62 -8.23
N ALA A 30 6.25 23.23 -8.20
CA ALA A 30 5.36 23.29 -9.37
C ALA A 30 6.05 23.93 -10.59
N LYS A 31 6.88 24.96 -10.36
CA LYS A 31 7.65 25.62 -11.42
C LYS A 31 8.79 24.72 -11.93
N LYS A 32 9.60 24.15 -11.04
CA LYS A 32 10.71 23.24 -11.42
C LYS A 32 10.22 21.99 -12.11
N HIS A 33 9.12 21.40 -11.63
CA HIS A 33 8.45 20.26 -12.24
C HIS A 33 7.99 20.60 -13.65
N GLN A 34 7.32 21.73 -13.87
CA GLN A 34 6.94 22.17 -15.22
C GLN A 34 8.15 22.38 -16.14
N GLU A 35 9.26 22.90 -15.63
CA GLU A 35 10.51 23.05 -16.39
C GLU A 35 11.15 21.69 -16.72
N GLN A 36 11.18 20.75 -15.79
CA GLN A 36 11.71 19.39 -15.98
C GLN A 36 10.87 18.55 -16.94
N VAL A 37 9.53 18.56 -16.78
CA VAL A 37 8.58 17.89 -17.69
C VAL A 37 8.69 18.43 -19.11
N ARG A 38 8.84 19.75 -19.28
CA ARG A 38 9.04 20.37 -20.60
C ARG A 38 10.38 20.01 -21.23
N ALA A 39 11.38 19.67 -20.43
CA ALA A 39 12.74 19.46 -20.90
C ALA A 39 13.01 18.04 -21.43
N HIS A 40 12.16 17.01 -21.19
CA HIS A 40 12.63 15.63 -21.38
C HIS A 40 11.65 14.56 -21.89
N GLN A 41 12.23 13.72 -22.77
CA GLN A 41 11.86 12.34 -23.15
C GLN A 41 12.31 11.31 -22.08
N GLN A 42 12.46 11.70 -20.80
CA GLN A 42 13.24 10.95 -19.78
C GLN A 42 12.56 9.69 -19.22
N VAL A 43 11.22 9.64 -19.20
CA VAL A 43 10.45 8.48 -18.71
C VAL A 43 10.83 7.18 -19.42
N ALA A 44 11.23 7.28 -20.70
CA ALA A 44 11.48 6.11 -21.54
C ALA A 44 12.71 5.28 -21.12
N GLU A 45 13.65 5.88 -20.38
CA GLU A 45 14.95 5.27 -20.07
C GLU A 45 15.04 4.70 -18.64
N TRP A 46 13.98 4.81 -17.83
CA TRP A 46 14.02 4.36 -16.43
C TRP A 46 13.88 2.83 -16.32
N PRO A 47 14.89 2.09 -15.81
CA PRO A 47 14.98 0.63 -15.90
C PRO A 47 14.16 -0.11 -14.84
N ASN A 48 12.83 -0.09 -14.95
CA ASN A 48 11.94 -0.75 -13.98
C ASN A 48 11.70 -2.25 -14.21
N ASP A 49 12.19 -2.83 -15.31
CA ASP A 49 11.79 -4.17 -15.75
C ASP A 49 12.14 -5.27 -14.74
N ALA A 50 13.29 -5.17 -14.07
CA ALA A 50 13.71 -6.12 -13.05
C ALA A 50 12.78 -6.16 -11.83
N GLY A 51 12.03 -5.09 -11.54
CA GLY A 51 11.06 -5.06 -10.45
C GLY A 51 9.71 -5.71 -10.80
N PHE A 52 9.51 -6.12 -12.05
CA PHE A 52 8.26 -6.73 -12.53
C PHE A 52 8.44 -8.12 -13.14
N GLN A 53 9.66 -8.47 -13.54
CA GLN A 53 9.95 -9.65 -14.35
C GLN A 53 11.22 -10.37 -13.87
N GLY A 54 11.24 -11.71 -14.01
CA GLY A 54 12.42 -12.52 -13.71
C GLY A 54 12.86 -12.45 -12.25
N LEU A 55 11.88 -12.38 -11.34
CA LEU A 55 12.12 -12.32 -9.90
C LEU A 55 12.26 -13.72 -9.32
N ASP A 56 13.27 -13.88 -8.48
CA ASP A 56 13.58 -15.15 -7.85
C ASP A 56 12.88 -15.31 -6.49
N GLU A 57 12.53 -16.55 -6.18
CA GLU A 57 12.11 -16.93 -4.84
C GLU A 57 13.32 -17.33 -4.01
N HIS A 58 13.40 -16.82 -2.78
CA HIS A 58 14.47 -17.11 -1.84
C HIS A 58 13.89 -17.66 -0.54
N GLN A 59 13.73 -18.98 -0.43
CA GLN A 59 13.23 -19.65 0.78
C GLN A 59 14.27 -19.68 1.92
N GLY A 60 14.91 -18.54 2.20
CA GLY A 60 16.07 -18.35 3.08
C GLY A 60 15.90 -18.74 4.56
N PRO A 61 16.74 -18.19 5.46
CA PRO A 61 17.22 -16.80 5.40
C PRO A 61 18.55 -16.57 4.68
N ILE A 62 18.63 -15.46 3.94
CA ILE A 62 19.86 -14.89 3.38
C ILE A 62 20.28 -13.70 4.24
N GLU A 63 21.49 -13.72 4.79
CA GLU A 63 22.03 -12.56 5.50
C GLU A 63 22.47 -11.48 4.50
N LEU A 64 21.94 -10.26 4.66
CA LEU A 64 22.21 -9.13 3.80
C LEU A 64 23.38 -8.31 4.31
N LYS A 65 24.19 -7.78 3.39
CA LYS A 65 25.29 -6.88 3.75
C LYS A 65 24.74 -5.51 4.13
N ILE A 66 25.01 -5.07 5.35
CA ILE A 66 24.63 -3.73 5.83
C ILE A 66 25.74 -2.71 5.52
N THR A 67 25.34 -1.53 5.09
CA THR A 67 26.20 -0.33 5.01
C THR A 67 25.51 0.85 5.68
N GLY A 68 26.27 1.72 6.33
CA GLY A 68 25.71 2.81 7.15
C GLY A 68 25.19 2.30 8.48
N ASP A 69 24.20 3.00 9.03
CA ASP A 69 23.62 2.72 10.35
C ASP A 69 22.10 2.56 10.24
N ILE A 70 21.59 1.37 10.57
CA ILE A 70 20.17 1.12 10.76
C ILE A 70 19.97 1.03 12.28
N PRO A 71 19.13 1.90 12.89
CA PRO A 71 19.02 1.93 14.34
C PRO A 71 18.55 0.61 14.93
N ALA A 72 19.20 0.16 16.01
CA ALA A 72 18.87 -1.11 16.67
C ALA A 72 17.41 -1.17 17.17
N TRP A 73 16.83 -0.04 17.57
CA TRP A 73 15.43 0.03 17.98
C TRP A 73 14.44 -0.16 16.82
N ALA A 74 14.89 -0.10 15.56
CA ALA A 74 14.07 -0.47 14.40
C ALA A 74 13.99 -2.01 14.20
N ALA A 75 14.61 -2.80 15.09
CA ALA A 75 14.53 -4.25 15.09
C ALA A 75 13.08 -4.74 15.08
N GLY A 76 12.86 -5.84 14.37
CA GLY A 76 11.54 -6.38 14.09
C GLY A 76 11.50 -7.10 12.75
N THR A 77 10.31 -7.46 12.31
CA THR A 77 10.10 -8.12 11.02
C THR A 77 9.28 -7.22 10.10
N LEU A 78 9.85 -6.86 8.96
CA LEU A 78 9.15 -6.18 7.87
C LEU A 78 8.67 -7.21 6.85
N TYR A 79 7.35 -7.31 6.71
CA TYR A 79 6.72 -8.02 5.60
C TYR A 79 6.36 -7.04 4.49
N ARG A 80 6.56 -7.45 3.24
CA ARG A 80 6.07 -6.77 2.03
C ARG A 80 5.35 -7.80 1.18
N THR A 81 4.27 -7.42 0.53
CA THR A 81 3.57 -8.30 -0.42
C THR A 81 3.23 -7.59 -1.71
N GLY A 82 3.11 -8.36 -2.79
CA GLY A 82 2.72 -7.86 -4.09
C GLY A 82 3.05 -8.83 -5.22
N PRO A 83 2.92 -8.38 -6.47
CA PRO A 83 3.19 -9.22 -7.63
C PRO A 83 4.69 -9.33 -7.88
N ALA A 84 5.17 -10.54 -8.14
CA ALA A 84 6.56 -10.79 -8.55
C ALA A 84 6.68 -11.42 -9.94
N GLY A 85 5.64 -11.33 -10.76
CA GLY A 85 5.72 -11.81 -12.13
C GLY A 85 4.47 -11.52 -12.94
N CYS A 86 4.68 -11.32 -14.25
CA CYS A 86 3.63 -11.03 -15.21
C CYS A 86 3.47 -12.10 -16.29
N THR A 87 4.20 -13.22 -16.22
CA THR A 87 4.26 -14.21 -17.30
C THR A 87 4.27 -15.61 -16.71
N VAL A 88 3.50 -16.53 -17.32
CA VAL A 88 3.51 -17.96 -17.02
C VAL A 88 3.84 -18.70 -18.30
N GLU A 89 5.01 -19.33 -18.32
CA GLU A 89 5.48 -20.15 -19.44
C GLU A 89 4.95 -21.59 -19.34
N ASP A 90 5.13 -22.36 -20.42
CA ASP A 90 4.77 -23.78 -20.50
C ASP A 90 3.31 -24.09 -20.16
N THR A 91 2.39 -23.20 -20.55
CA THR A 91 0.97 -23.46 -20.41
C THR A 91 0.46 -24.36 -21.54
N SER A 92 -0.75 -24.91 -21.37
CA SER A 92 -1.44 -25.67 -22.41
C SER A 92 -1.70 -24.88 -23.71
N ALA A 93 -1.49 -23.56 -23.71
CA ALA A 93 -1.64 -22.66 -24.86
C ALA A 93 -0.35 -21.89 -25.21
N GLY A 94 0.82 -22.28 -24.68
CA GLY A 94 2.08 -21.56 -24.85
C GLY A 94 2.38 -20.65 -23.66
N THR A 95 2.88 -19.43 -23.90
CA THR A 95 3.13 -18.44 -22.84
C THR A 95 1.88 -17.61 -22.58
N PHE A 96 1.49 -17.48 -21.31
CA PHE A 96 0.40 -16.60 -20.89
C PHE A 96 0.96 -15.33 -20.22
N ASP A 97 0.59 -14.16 -20.77
CA ASP A 97 0.97 -12.87 -20.22
C ASP A 97 -0.18 -12.21 -19.45
N ILE A 98 0.15 -11.81 -18.23
CA ILE A 98 -0.71 -11.00 -17.37
C ILE A 98 -0.65 -9.55 -17.87
N SER A 99 -1.82 -8.91 -18.00
CA SER A 99 -1.92 -7.58 -18.61
C SER A 99 -1.66 -6.44 -17.63
N HIS A 100 -2.03 -6.60 -16.36
CA HIS A 100 -2.10 -5.51 -15.39
C HIS A 100 -1.31 -5.82 -14.13
N TRP A 101 -0.64 -4.83 -13.54
CA TRP A 101 0.20 -5.01 -12.35
C TRP A 101 -0.58 -5.62 -11.18
N PHE A 102 -1.81 -5.19 -10.94
CA PHE A 102 -2.70 -5.74 -9.90
C PHE A 102 -3.10 -7.21 -10.09
N ASP A 103 -2.89 -7.78 -11.27
CA ASP A 103 -3.13 -9.21 -11.53
C ASP A 103 -1.85 -10.06 -11.42
N GLY A 104 -0.68 -9.43 -11.24
CA GLY A 104 0.59 -10.12 -11.20
C GLY A 104 0.67 -11.14 -10.06
N LEU A 105 1.51 -12.15 -10.25
CA LEU A 105 1.56 -13.34 -9.40
C LEU A 105 1.99 -13.00 -7.96
N ALA A 106 1.12 -13.26 -6.98
CA ALA A 106 1.36 -12.96 -5.56
C ALA A 106 2.69 -13.53 -5.05
N HIS A 107 3.44 -12.69 -4.33
CA HIS A 107 4.72 -12.99 -3.68
C HIS A 107 4.85 -12.16 -2.41
N THR A 108 5.40 -12.76 -1.37
CA THR A 108 5.67 -12.12 -0.08
C THR A 108 7.15 -12.11 0.21
N HIS A 109 7.65 -10.99 0.72
CA HIS A 109 9.03 -10.77 1.15
C HIS A 109 9.05 -10.50 2.64
N ARG A 110 10.08 -10.99 3.33
CA ARG A 110 10.31 -10.82 4.75
C ARG A 110 11.73 -10.35 4.98
N PHE A 111 11.88 -9.28 5.76
CA PHE A 111 13.16 -8.77 6.26
C PHE A 111 13.12 -8.83 7.79
N ASP A 112 13.93 -9.69 8.39
CA ASP A 112 14.14 -9.71 9.84
C ASP A 112 15.32 -8.81 10.19
N ILE A 113 15.03 -7.72 10.90
CA ILE A 113 16.00 -6.78 11.43
C ILE A 113 16.27 -7.18 12.87
N ILE A 114 17.46 -7.70 13.14
CA ILE A 114 17.84 -8.31 14.41
C ILE A 114 18.95 -7.46 15.01
N ALA A 115 18.68 -6.84 16.15
CA ALA A 115 19.71 -6.25 16.99
C ALA A 115 20.29 -7.36 17.90
N ASP A 116 21.61 -7.47 18.01
CA ASP A 116 22.22 -8.27 19.07
C ASP A 116 21.85 -7.65 20.43
N GLU A 117 21.61 -8.49 21.46
CA GLU A 117 21.39 -8.01 22.83
C GLU A 117 22.59 -7.15 23.25
N ASP A 118 22.32 -5.93 23.74
CA ASP A 118 23.36 -5.06 24.27
C ASP A 118 24.11 -5.83 25.38
N PRO A 119 25.44 -6.04 25.31
CA PRO A 119 26.19 -6.73 26.35
C PRO A 119 26.20 -6.00 27.72
N GLY A 120 25.36 -4.99 27.92
CA GLY A 120 25.50 -3.96 28.93
C GLY A 120 24.21 -3.56 29.62
N ASP A 121 23.31 -4.51 29.90
CA ASP A 121 22.26 -4.35 30.92
C ASP A 121 22.82 -4.51 32.35
N ASP A 122 24.11 -4.23 32.55
CA ASP A 122 24.68 -3.94 33.87
C ASP A 122 24.64 -2.41 34.06
N VAL A 123 23.47 -1.92 34.46
CA VAL A 123 23.23 -0.54 34.87
C VAL A 123 24.00 -0.26 36.15
N THR A 124 25.31 -0.06 36.05
CA THR A 124 26.11 0.61 37.08
C THR A 124 27.03 1.66 36.45
N ALA A 125 26.54 2.90 36.48
CA ALA A 125 27.30 4.14 36.50
C ALA A 125 28.18 4.49 35.29
N THR A 126 27.66 5.36 34.40
CA THR A 126 28.40 6.56 33.98
C THR A 126 27.43 7.69 33.63
N ASN A 127 27.52 8.78 34.39
CA ASN A 127 26.82 10.03 34.17
C ASN A 127 27.30 10.73 32.89
N GLY A 128 26.36 11.22 32.07
CA GLY A 128 26.48 12.52 31.39
C GLY A 128 27.38 12.63 30.16
N VAL A 129 27.25 11.73 29.18
CA VAL A 129 27.76 11.99 27.81
C VAL A 129 26.62 11.80 26.82
N GLU A 130 26.45 12.79 25.92
CA GLU A 130 25.45 12.81 24.86
C GLU A 130 25.47 11.52 24.01
N ASP A 131 24.29 10.98 23.76
CA ASP A 131 24.03 9.65 23.17
C ASP A 131 24.29 9.57 21.65
N SER A 132 24.85 10.63 21.04
CA SER A 132 24.99 10.76 19.59
C SER A 132 26.24 10.07 19.00
N ALA A 133 27.06 9.43 19.83
CA ALA A 133 28.35 8.86 19.41
C ALA A 133 28.59 7.40 19.82
N ARG A 134 27.60 6.70 20.38
CA ARG A 134 27.74 5.26 20.64
C ARG A 134 27.55 4.50 19.32
N PRO A 135 28.47 3.60 18.94
CA PRO A 135 28.22 2.68 17.84
C PRO A 135 27.00 1.83 18.21
N SER A 136 26.03 1.76 17.29
CA SER A 136 24.87 0.89 17.40
C SER A 136 25.32 -0.55 17.63
N ALA A 137 24.58 -1.29 18.47
CA ALA A 137 24.80 -2.72 18.67
C ALA A 137 24.86 -3.43 17.30
N PRO A 138 25.69 -4.47 17.12
CA PRO A 138 25.77 -5.17 15.86
C PRO A 138 24.38 -5.64 15.42
N LEU A 139 23.99 -5.23 14.21
CA LEU A 139 22.69 -5.50 13.62
C LEU A 139 22.85 -6.49 12.47
N LYS A 140 21.90 -7.39 12.31
CA LYS A 140 21.78 -8.30 11.17
C LYS A 140 20.46 -8.07 10.47
N VAL A 141 20.46 -8.16 9.14
CA VAL A 141 19.23 -8.20 8.34
C VAL A 141 19.19 -9.51 7.59
N LEU A 142 18.15 -10.31 7.84
CA LEU A 142 17.91 -11.56 7.14
C LEU A 142 16.75 -11.39 6.15
N TYR A 143 16.89 -11.91 4.94
CA TYR A 143 15.87 -11.87 3.91
C TYR A 143 15.32 -13.25 3.57
N SER A 144 14.02 -13.32 3.32
CA SER A 144 13.36 -14.47 2.70
C SER A 144 12.22 -13.99 1.79
N SER A 145 11.83 -14.80 0.82
CA SER A 145 10.64 -14.57 0.00
C SER A 145 9.95 -15.88 -0.39
N LEU A 146 8.64 -15.82 -0.61
CA LEU A 146 7.82 -16.96 -1.05
C LEU A 146 6.71 -16.52 -1.99
N ARG A 147 6.54 -17.24 -3.10
CA ARG A 147 5.40 -17.06 -4.02
C ARG A 147 4.13 -17.61 -3.38
N GLN A 148 3.10 -16.77 -3.32
CA GLN A 148 1.80 -17.09 -2.74
C GLN A 148 0.77 -17.57 -3.78
N SER A 149 1.18 -17.64 -5.04
CA SER A 149 0.34 -17.85 -6.22
C SER A 149 0.59 -19.19 -6.93
N ASP A 150 1.23 -20.16 -6.28
CA ASP A 150 1.53 -21.47 -6.90
C ASP A 150 0.31 -22.17 -7.47
N ASN A 151 -0.79 -22.22 -6.71
CA ASN A 151 -2.04 -22.82 -7.18
C ASN A 151 -2.57 -22.12 -8.44
N LEU A 152 -2.48 -20.78 -8.49
CA LEU A 152 -2.88 -19.98 -9.65
C LEU A 152 -1.97 -20.27 -10.85
N VAL A 153 -0.64 -20.33 -10.66
CA VAL A 153 0.32 -20.66 -11.71
C VAL A 153 0.02 -22.04 -12.30
N GLN A 154 -0.24 -23.05 -11.46
CA GLN A 154 -0.60 -24.38 -11.93
C GLN A 154 -1.95 -24.39 -12.69
N ASP A 155 -2.94 -23.62 -12.23
CA ASP A 155 -4.21 -23.47 -12.92
C ASP A 155 -4.04 -22.83 -14.31
N ILE A 156 -3.25 -21.76 -14.40
CA ILE A 156 -2.90 -21.10 -15.67
C ILE A 156 -2.16 -22.06 -16.58
N LYS A 157 -1.15 -22.80 -16.07
CA LYS A 157 -0.42 -23.79 -16.86
C LYS A 157 -1.35 -24.85 -17.43
N LYS A 158 -2.29 -25.34 -16.63
CA LYS A 158 -3.25 -26.36 -17.05
C LYS A 158 -4.27 -25.87 -18.09
N HIS A 159 -4.68 -24.61 -18.00
CA HIS A 159 -5.80 -24.08 -18.79
C HIS A 159 -5.41 -23.06 -19.87
N GLY A 160 -4.15 -22.62 -19.91
CA GLY A 160 -3.64 -21.62 -20.84
C GLY A 160 -4.16 -20.21 -20.59
N ARG A 161 -4.86 -19.97 -19.46
CA ARG A 161 -5.47 -18.69 -19.11
C ARG A 161 -5.85 -18.64 -17.63
N VAL A 162 -6.02 -17.43 -17.10
CA VAL A 162 -6.66 -17.23 -15.80
C VAL A 162 -8.16 -17.51 -15.90
N ARG A 163 -8.69 -18.29 -14.96
CA ARG A 163 -10.13 -18.62 -14.89
C ARG A 163 -10.93 -17.72 -13.94
N ALA A 164 -10.28 -17.20 -12.90
CA ALA A 164 -10.86 -16.30 -11.89
C ALA A 164 -11.26 -14.94 -12.51
N ILE A 165 -11.94 -14.10 -11.74
CA ILE A 165 -12.12 -12.69 -12.09
C ILE A 165 -10.80 -11.99 -11.78
N CYS A 166 -10.23 -11.34 -12.79
CA CYS A 166 -9.06 -10.49 -12.64
C CYS A 166 -9.47 -9.03 -12.43
N PHE A 167 -8.54 -8.23 -11.94
CA PHE A 167 -8.69 -6.78 -11.92
C PHE A 167 -8.64 -6.21 -13.34
N GLY A 168 -7.57 -6.47 -14.09
CA GLY A 168 -7.25 -5.78 -15.34
C GLY A 168 -6.79 -6.67 -16.51
N GLN A 169 -6.89 -8.00 -16.41
CA GLN A 169 -6.53 -8.90 -17.49
C GLN A 169 -7.35 -8.57 -18.75
N ARG A 170 -6.66 -8.31 -19.87
CA ARG A 170 -7.33 -8.05 -21.15
C ARG A 170 -7.88 -9.34 -21.73
N SER A 171 -9.06 -9.25 -22.32
CA SER A 171 -9.62 -10.35 -23.11
C SER A 171 -8.72 -10.68 -24.31
N ASP A 172 -8.48 -11.97 -24.59
CA ASP A 172 -7.72 -12.40 -25.78
C ASP A 172 -8.52 -12.08 -27.08
N PRO A 173 -7.98 -11.27 -28.01
CA PRO A 173 -8.65 -10.90 -29.25
C PRO A 173 -8.92 -12.10 -30.18
N CYS A 174 -8.10 -13.15 -30.14
CA CYS A 174 -8.25 -14.34 -30.99
C CYS A 174 -9.45 -15.22 -30.58
N VAL A 175 -9.89 -15.15 -29.32
CA VAL A 175 -11.11 -15.82 -28.86
C VAL A 175 -12.36 -15.16 -29.47
N GLY A 176 -12.35 -13.84 -29.67
CA GLY A 176 -13.47 -13.09 -30.25
C GLY A 176 -13.70 -13.31 -31.75
N LEU A 177 -12.65 -13.63 -32.51
CA LEU A 177 -12.74 -13.89 -33.95
C LEU A 177 -13.29 -15.28 -34.28
N TYR A 178 -13.13 -16.26 -33.38
CA TYR A 178 -13.63 -17.64 -33.57
C TYR A 178 -14.92 -17.97 -32.79
N SER A 179 -15.39 -17.10 -31.89
CA SER A 179 -16.60 -17.34 -31.10
C SER A 179 -17.90 -16.89 -31.80
N LYS A 180 -18.27 -17.52 -32.91
CA LYS A 180 -19.65 -17.44 -33.44
C LYS A 180 -20.62 -18.45 -32.79
N PHE A 181 -20.24 -19.12 -31.70
CA PHE A 181 -21.05 -20.22 -31.14
C PHE A 181 -21.05 -20.42 -29.61
N MET A 182 -20.84 -19.41 -28.76
CA MET A 182 -21.01 -19.60 -27.31
C MET A 182 -21.88 -18.54 -26.62
N THR A 183 -23.18 -18.79 -26.63
CA THR A 183 -24.27 -18.14 -25.87
C THR A 183 -24.33 -18.61 -24.41
N ALA A 184 -23.20 -18.71 -23.70
CA ALA A 184 -23.20 -19.19 -22.31
C ALA A 184 -22.60 -18.16 -21.34
N PHE A 185 -23.44 -17.64 -20.45
CA PHE A 185 -23.03 -16.99 -19.20
C PHE A 185 -22.29 -18.00 -18.32
N VAL A 186 -21.01 -18.26 -18.60
CA VAL A 186 -20.20 -19.16 -17.77
C VAL A 186 -19.65 -18.38 -16.59
N LYS A 187 -20.33 -18.46 -15.45
CA LYS A 187 -19.83 -17.97 -14.16
C LYS A 187 -18.40 -18.47 -13.93
N PRO A 188 -17.52 -17.67 -13.30
CA PRO A 188 -16.21 -18.15 -12.88
C PRO A 188 -16.34 -19.45 -12.08
N PRO A 189 -15.45 -20.42 -12.31
CA PRO A 189 -15.42 -21.64 -11.51
C PRO A 189 -15.15 -21.30 -10.04
N LYS A 190 -15.86 -21.95 -9.11
CA LYS A 190 -15.65 -21.75 -7.67
C LYS A 190 -14.30 -22.28 -7.18
N ASP A 191 -13.69 -23.19 -7.94
CA ASP A 191 -12.39 -23.80 -7.69
C ASP A 191 -11.24 -23.01 -8.33
N ALA A 192 -11.50 -21.87 -8.97
CA ALA A 192 -10.45 -21.02 -9.50
C ALA A 192 -9.63 -20.44 -8.32
N PRO A 193 -8.29 -20.58 -8.31
CA PRO A 193 -7.47 -20.02 -7.24
C PRO A 193 -7.52 -18.49 -7.23
N ASP A 194 -7.61 -17.90 -6.04
CA ASP A 194 -7.52 -16.46 -5.83
C ASP A 194 -6.05 -15.99 -5.87
N ASN A 195 -5.84 -14.71 -6.20
CA ASN A 195 -4.55 -14.04 -6.15
C ASN A 195 -4.58 -12.97 -5.03
N ILE A 196 -4.03 -13.29 -3.86
CA ILE A 196 -4.13 -12.44 -2.66
C ILE A 196 -2.75 -11.85 -2.36
N SER A 197 -2.54 -10.59 -2.73
CA SER A 197 -1.20 -9.99 -2.76
C SER A 197 -1.12 -8.51 -2.41
N VAL A 198 -2.19 -7.89 -1.92
CA VAL A 198 -2.24 -6.42 -1.79
C VAL A 198 -1.74 -5.95 -0.43
N THR A 199 -2.33 -6.44 0.67
CA THR A 199 -1.99 -5.99 2.03
C THR A 199 -1.44 -7.11 2.89
N VAL A 200 -0.55 -6.76 3.82
CA VAL A 200 -0.20 -7.60 4.97
C VAL A 200 -1.01 -7.09 6.16
N GLN A 201 -1.66 -8.01 6.87
CA GLN A 201 -2.51 -7.71 8.01
C GLN A 201 -2.12 -8.62 9.18
N THR A 202 -2.08 -8.05 10.38
CA THR A 202 -1.78 -8.79 11.60
C THR A 202 -2.82 -8.48 12.68
N LYS A 203 -2.83 -9.29 13.74
CA LYS A 203 -3.64 -9.05 14.94
C LYS A 203 -5.16 -8.92 14.67
N ILE A 204 -5.68 -9.52 13.59
CA ILE A 204 -7.13 -9.56 13.31
C ILE A 204 -7.86 -10.35 14.42
N PRO A 205 -8.70 -9.69 15.25
CA PRO A 205 -9.39 -10.37 16.36
C PRO A 205 -10.30 -11.50 15.87
N GLY A 206 -10.41 -12.56 16.65
CA GLY A 206 -11.23 -13.75 16.30
C GLY A 206 -10.61 -14.68 15.25
N LEU A 207 -9.57 -14.26 14.54
CA LEU A 207 -8.84 -15.11 13.58
C LEU A 207 -7.44 -15.51 14.05
N GLN A 208 -6.92 -14.88 15.13
CA GLN A 208 -5.58 -15.15 15.65
C GLN A 208 -5.41 -16.60 16.14
N LYS A 209 -4.35 -17.25 15.68
CA LYS A 209 -3.79 -18.47 16.27
C LYS A 209 -2.49 -18.11 17.01
N LYS A 210 -2.13 -18.89 18.03
CA LYS A 210 -0.81 -18.80 18.66
C LYS A 210 0.22 -19.49 17.77
N LEU A 211 0.73 -18.77 16.78
CA LEU A 211 1.79 -19.22 15.87
C LEU A 211 3.08 -18.45 16.18
N GLY A 212 4.04 -19.12 16.84
CA GLY A 212 5.29 -18.50 17.28
C GLY A 212 5.07 -17.28 18.19
N HIS A 213 6.03 -16.35 18.16
CA HIS A 213 6.00 -15.10 18.93
C HIS A 213 5.19 -13.98 18.24
N GLN A 214 4.91 -14.08 16.93
CA GLN A 214 4.30 -12.99 16.15
C GLN A 214 2.78 -13.13 15.94
N GLY A 215 2.21 -14.30 16.22
CA GLY A 215 0.79 -14.59 15.93
C GLY A 215 0.53 -14.81 14.44
N SER A 216 -0.75 -14.83 14.05
CA SER A 216 -1.14 -15.06 12.64
C SER A 216 -0.91 -13.82 11.79
N VAL A 217 -0.29 -14.01 10.62
CA VAL A 217 -0.16 -12.99 9.56
C VAL A 217 -1.10 -13.35 8.41
N PHE A 218 -1.80 -12.36 7.87
CA PHE A 218 -2.76 -12.53 6.79
C PHE A 218 -2.39 -11.66 5.59
N LEU A 219 -2.62 -12.16 4.40
CA LEU A 219 -2.63 -11.37 3.17
C LEU A 219 -4.06 -10.99 2.80
N GLY A 220 -4.24 -9.77 2.29
CA GLY A 220 -5.52 -9.25 1.80
C GLY A 220 -5.45 -8.77 0.35
N THR A 221 -6.62 -8.61 -0.26
CA THR A 221 -6.84 -8.01 -1.59
C THR A 221 -8.18 -7.28 -1.60
N ASP A 222 -8.60 -6.66 -2.70
CA ASP A 222 -9.90 -5.98 -2.84
C ASP A 222 -11.08 -6.98 -2.94
N SER A 223 -11.05 -8.00 -2.10
CA SER A 223 -12.06 -9.04 -1.96
C SER A 223 -12.34 -9.31 -0.49
N ALA A 224 -13.36 -10.12 -0.22
CA ALA A 224 -13.64 -10.58 1.13
C ALA A 224 -12.72 -11.72 1.60
N GLN A 225 -11.75 -12.15 0.78
CA GLN A 225 -10.82 -13.25 1.07
C GLN A 225 -9.56 -12.76 1.80
N LEU A 226 -9.08 -13.59 2.71
CA LEU A 226 -7.84 -13.44 3.46
C LEU A 226 -7.05 -14.75 3.36
N LEU A 227 -5.75 -14.66 3.18
CA LEU A 227 -4.84 -15.81 3.22
C LEU A 227 -4.01 -15.76 4.50
N GLU A 228 -4.25 -16.67 5.44
CA GLU A 228 -3.38 -16.87 6.60
C GLU A 228 -2.08 -17.53 6.14
N MET A 229 -0.94 -17.00 6.57
CA MET A 229 0.38 -17.58 6.33
C MET A 229 1.14 -17.76 7.65
N ASP A 230 2.07 -18.72 7.67
CA ASP A 230 2.99 -18.90 8.78
C ASP A 230 3.93 -17.70 8.88
N PRO A 231 4.06 -17.02 10.03
CA PRO A 231 4.90 -15.83 10.14
C PRO A 231 6.37 -16.11 9.86
N THR A 232 6.86 -17.33 10.15
CA THR A 232 8.29 -17.61 9.99
C THR A 232 8.61 -18.02 8.55
N THR A 233 7.87 -18.98 8.02
CA THR A 233 8.15 -19.60 6.72
C THR A 233 7.40 -18.95 5.56
N MET A 234 6.43 -18.07 5.86
CA MET A 234 5.47 -17.49 4.91
C MET A 234 4.59 -18.52 4.18
N GLN A 235 4.65 -19.80 4.56
CA GLN A 235 3.86 -20.85 3.92
C GLN A 235 2.37 -20.55 4.09
N PRO A 236 1.57 -20.63 3.01
CA PRO A 236 0.13 -20.50 3.11
C PRO A 236 -0.44 -21.57 4.05
N LEU A 237 -1.27 -21.16 5.00
CA LEU A 237 -1.92 -22.05 5.96
C LEU A 237 -3.39 -22.27 5.63
N GLU A 238 -4.16 -21.19 5.52
CA GLU A 238 -5.60 -21.29 5.36
C GLU A 238 -6.17 -20.04 4.68
N GLN A 239 -7.01 -20.23 3.67
CA GLN A 239 -7.78 -19.14 3.08
C GLN A 239 -9.16 -19.05 3.74
N ARG A 240 -9.53 -17.86 4.18
CA ARG A 240 -10.82 -17.56 4.80
C ARG A 240 -11.50 -16.40 4.10
N SER A 241 -12.82 -16.32 4.25
CA SER A 241 -13.58 -15.14 3.82
C SER A 241 -14.24 -14.42 4.99
N HIS A 242 -14.72 -13.20 4.79
CA HIS A 242 -15.55 -12.51 5.79
C HIS A 242 -16.78 -13.33 6.24
N ALA A 243 -17.28 -14.25 5.42
CA ALA A 243 -18.39 -15.14 5.81
C ALA A 243 -18.03 -16.09 6.97
N SER A 244 -16.73 -16.36 7.19
CA SER A 244 -16.25 -17.12 8.36
C SER A 244 -16.36 -16.34 9.66
N LEU A 245 -16.38 -15.00 9.60
CA LEU A 245 -16.54 -14.12 10.75
C LEU A 245 -18.01 -13.97 11.15
N HIS A 246 -18.91 -13.82 10.16
CA HIS A 246 -20.34 -13.64 10.42
C HIS A 246 -21.20 -14.07 9.22
N PRO A 247 -22.34 -14.76 9.45
CA PRO A 247 -23.15 -15.36 8.38
C PRO A 247 -23.77 -14.36 7.40
N GLU A 248 -23.89 -13.08 7.75
CA GLU A 248 -24.39 -12.04 6.84
C GLU A 248 -23.33 -11.44 5.91
N LEU A 249 -22.04 -11.68 6.17
CA LEU A 249 -20.93 -11.13 5.38
C LEU A 249 -20.63 -12.01 4.15
N LYS A 250 -21.66 -12.24 3.34
CA LYS A 250 -21.61 -13.14 2.16
C LYS A 250 -21.12 -12.47 0.88
N GLY A 251 -20.74 -11.20 0.94
CA GLY A 251 -20.21 -10.48 -0.21
C GLY A 251 -18.83 -10.99 -0.61
N GLU A 252 -18.53 -10.93 -1.91
CA GLU A 252 -17.26 -11.38 -2.48
C GLU A 252 -16.22 -10.24 -2.50
N SER A 253 -16.67 -8.98 -2.37
CA SER A 253 -15.81 -7.79 -2.44
C SER A 253 -15.70 -7.09 -1.08
N GLY A 254 -14.58 -6.39 -0.90
CA GLY A 254 -14.25 -5.57 0.26
C GLY A 254 -12.98 -4.77 -0.02
N PRO A 255 -12.66 -3.73 0.76
CA PRO A 255 -11.42 -2.98 0.61
C PRO A 255 -10.22 -3.83 1.05
N ALA A 256 -9.10 -3.74 0.33
CA ALA A 256 -7.84 -4.35 0.75
C ALA A 256 -7.30 -3.76 2.06
N HIS A 257 -7.67 -2.51 2.38
CA HIS A 257 -7.28 -1.78 3.59
C HIS A 257 -8.40 -1.77 4.64
N PRO A 258 -8.47 -2.78 5.53
CA PRO A 258 -9.24 -2.63 6.76
C PRO A 258 -8.58 -1.61 7.70
N CYS A 259 -9.31 -1.18 8.72
CA CYS A 259 -8.75 -0.32 9.76
C CYS A 259 -8.73 -1.06 11.10
N VAL A 260 -7.64 -0.91 11.83
CA VAL A 260 -7.53 -1.37 13.23
C VAL A 260 -7.44 -0.14 14.12
N ASP A 261 -8.24 -0.11 15.16
CA ASP A 261 -8.13 0.93 16.17
C ASP A 261 -6.87 0.69 17.02
N PRO A 262 -5.90 1.63 17.04
CA PRO A 262 -4.64 1.42 17.76
C PRO A 262 -4.83 1.39 19.29
N THR A 263 -5.94 1.91 19.82
CA THR A 263 -6.23 1.95 21.25
C THR A 263 -6.98 0.69 21.71
N THR A 264 -7.99 0.27 20.95
CA THR A 264 -8.87 -0.84 21.37
C THR A 264 -8.51 -2.18 20.73
N GLY A 265 -7.71 -2.18 19.66
CA GLY A 265 -7.43 -3.36 18.84
C GLY A 265 -8.63 -3.86 18.04
N GLU A 266 -9.73 -3.11 18.00
CA GLU A 266 -10.91 -3.47 17.21
C GLU A 266 -10.61 -3.37 15.72
N TYR A 267 -11.08 -4.35 14.95
CA TYR A 267 -10.93 -4.42 13.50
C TYR A 267 -12.21 -3.96 12.79
N PHE A 268 -12.06 -3.14 11.75
CA PHE A 268 -13.15 -2.59 10.95
C PHE A 268 -12.93 -2.91 9.48
N SER A 269 -14.00 -3.29 8.80
CA SER A 269 -13.95 -3.47 7.34
C SER A 269 -15.36 -3.36 6.73
N LEU A 270 -15.42 -3.50 5.43
CA LEU A 270 -16.61 -3.42 4.60
C LEU A 270 -16.75 -4.73 3.81
N ASN A 271 -17.98 -5.27 3.78
CA ASN A 271 -18.35 -6.36 2.90
C ASN A 271 -19.39 -5.88 1.89
N ILE A 272 -19.12 -6.11 0.60
CA ILE A 272 -19.99 -5.70 -0.51
C ILE A 272 -20.52 -6.96 -1.17
N ALA A 273 -21.85 -7.13 -1.10
CA ALA A 273 -22.55 -8.26 -1.69
C ALA A 273 -23.38 -7.80 -2.91
N PRO A 274 -23.55 -8.66 -3.93
CA PRO A 274 -24.51 -8.40 -5.00
C PRO A 274 -25.90 -8.07 -4.44
N GLY A 275 -26.53 -7.03 -4.98
CA GLY A 275 -27.90 -6.64 -4.66
C GLY A 275 -28.80 -6.69 -5.90
N ALA A 276 -29.97 -6.05 -5.83
CA ALA A 276 -30.81 -5.87 -7.01
C ALA A 276 -30.12 -4.92 -8.00
N THR A 277 -29.70 -5.43 -9.16
CA THR A 277 -29.01 -4.66 -10.21
C THR A 277 -29.75 -3.34 -10.48
N PRO A 278 -29.05 -2.18 -10.49
CA PRO A 278 -27.60 -1.99 -10.45
C PRO A 278 -27.01 -1.77 -9.04
N LYS A 279 -27.73 -2.10 -7.98
CA LYS A 279 -27.31 -1.85 -6.59
C LYS A 279 -26.59 -3.06 -5.99
N SER A 280 -25.69 -2.76 -5.06
CA SER A 280 -25.00 -3.71 -4.18
C SER A 280 -25.33 -3.39 -2.73
N THR A 281 -25.25 -4.39 -1.87
CA THR A 281 -25.46 -4.24 -0.42
C THR A 281 -24.11 -4.07 0.27
N TYR A 282 -23.94 -2.94 0.95
CA TYR A 282 -22.75 -2.59 1.71
C TYR A 282 -23.02 -2.89 3.19
N ARG A 283 -22.11 -3.63 3.82
CA ARG A 283 -22.14 -3.94 5.26
C ARG A 283 -20.84 -3.49 5.89
N VAL A 284 -20.88 -2.39 6.62
CA VAL A 284 -19.75 -1.95 7.45
C VAL A 284 -19.83 -2.69 8.76
N PHE A 285 -18.75 -3.37 9.14
CA PHE A 285 -18.72 -4.21 10.32
C PHE A 285 -17.49 -3.96 11.17
N ARG A 286 -17.62 -4.35 12.44
CA ARG A 286 -16.57 -4.35 13.44
C ARG A 286 -16.37 -5.76 13.98
N VAL A 287 -15.13 -6.15 14.25
CA VAL A 287 -14.77 -7.30 15.05
C VAL A 287 -14.11 -6.77 16.33
N ASP A 288 -14.71 -7.04 17.48
CA ASP A 288 -14.13 -6.62 18.75
C ASP A 288 -12.97 -7.51 19.18
N ALA A 289 -12.23 -7.12 20.22
CA ALA A 289 -11.07 -7.87 20.72
C ALA A 289 -11.38 -9.34 21.11
N SER A 290 -12.65 -9.67 21.40
CA SER A 290 -13.08 -11.06 21.67
C SER A 290 -13.34 -11.87 20.40
N GLY A 291 -13.26 -11.26 19.22
CA GLY A 291 -13.59 -11.86 17.94
C GLY A 291 -15.07 -11.74 17.57
N LYS A 292 -15.89 -11.02 18.34
CA LYS A 292 -17.32 -10.91 18.06
C LYS A 292 -17.58 -9.84 17.01
N VAL A 293 -18.36 -10.23 16.00
CA VAL A 293 -18.74 -9.34 14.89
C VAL A 293 -20.00 -8.55 15.23
N LYS A 294 -20.00 -7.26 14.88
CA LYS A 294 -21.18 -6.39 14.85
C LYS A 294 -21.27 -5.68 13.50
N ILE A 295 -22.40 -5.79 12.83
CA ILE A 295 -22.70 -4.98 11.64
C ILE A 295 -23.14 -3.60 12.14
N LEU A 296 -22.37 -2.57 11.77
CA LEU A 296 -22.59 -1.19 12.19
C LEU A 296 -23.58 -0.48 11.28
N ALA A 297 -23.54 -0.76 9.99
CA ALA A 297 -24.48 -0.21 9.02
C ALA A 297 -24.67 -1.17 7.84
N THR A 298 -25.91 -1.27 7.35
CA THR A 298 -26.28 -1.95 6.10
C THR A 298 -27.04 -0.98 5.23
N PHE A 299 -26.62 -0.80 3.97
CA PHE A 299 -27.30 0.06 3.01
C PHE A 299 -27.06 -0.41 1.58
N THR A 300 -27.86 0.08 0.64
CA THR A 300 -27.73 -0.26 -0.78
C THR A 300 -27.44 0.97 -1.62
N THR A 301 -26.45 0.86 -2.49
CA THR A 301 -26.13 1.88 -3.50
C THR A 301 -25.47 1.19 -4.69
N LYS A 302 -25.24 1.92 -5.77
CA LYS A 302 -24.52 1.39 -6.94
C LYS A 302 -23.15 0.87 -6.51
N ALA A 303 -22.73 -0.26 -7.07
CA ALA A 303 -21.39 -0.80 -6.81
C ALA A 303 -20.33 0.21 -7.25
N ALA A 304 -19.30 0.38 -6.45
CA ALA A 304 -18.13 1.18 -6.79
C ALA A 304 -16.88 0.43 -6.35
N TYR A 305 -15.76 0.74 -6.98
CA TYR A 305 -14.46 0.29 -6.51
C TYR A 305 -14.10 1.05 -5.22
N ILE A 306 -13.89 0.31 -4.13
CA ILE A 306 -13.57 0.83 -2.79
C ILE A 306 -12.31 0.11 -2.34
N HIS A 307 -11.19 0.84 -2.26
CA HIS A 307 -9.91 0.28 -1.86
C HIS A 307 -9.59 0.51 -0.38
N SER A 308 -10.05 1.63 0.17
CA SER A 308 -9.88 2.01 1.58
C SER A 308 -11.05 2.88 2.07
N PHE A 309 -11.08 3.16 3.38
CA PHE A 309 -12.08 4.02 4.02
C PHE A 309 -11.47 4.72 5.24
N PHE A 310 -12.23 5.60 5.90
CA PHE A 310 -11.72 6.43 6.98
C PHE A 310 -12.18 5.93 8.36
N LEU A 311 -11.29 5.99 9.34
CA LEU A 311 -11.57 5.70 10.74
C LEU A 311 -11.15 6.89 11.60
N SER A 312 -12.12 7.52 12.26
CA SER A 312 -11.89 8.52 13.31
C SER A 312 -12.15 7.89 14.70
N PRO A 313 -11.91 8.62 15.80
CA PRO A 313 -12.21 8.14 17.15
C PRO A 313 -13.67 7.66 17.32
N ASN A 314 -14.64 8.39 16.77
CA ASN A 314 -16.08 8.12 16.94
C ASN A 314 -16.81 7.66 15.68
N TYR A 315 -16.19 7.73 14.50
CA TYR A 315 -16.87 7.48 13.24
C TYR A 315 -16.07 6.62 12.27
N ILE A 316 -16.79 5.87 11.45
CA ILE A 316 -16.30 5.33 10.18
C ILE A 316 -16.88 6.22 9.09
N VAL A 317 -16.06 6.66 8.14
CA VAL A 317 -16.56 7.39 6.96
C VAL A 317 -16.26 6.58 5.72
N LEU A 318 -17.30 6.31 4.93
CA LEU A 318 -17.17 5.70 3.61
C LEU A 318 -17.42 6.75 2.53
N CYS A 319 -16.37 7.13 1.80
CA CYS A 319 -16.50 7.87 0.56
C CYS A 319 -16.65 6.88 -0.60
N ILE A 320 -17.76 6.95 -1.31
CA ILE A 320 -18.03 6.14 -2.50
C ILE A 320 -17.64 6.98 -3.72
N PRO A 321 -16.52 6.67 -4.40
CA PRO A 321 -16.02 7.45 -5.52
C PRO A 321 -16.87 7.25 -6.78
N VAL A 322 -16.63 8.08 -7.80
CA VAL A 322 -17.25 7.91 -9.13
C VAL A 322 -16.44 6.87 -9.93
N ALA A 323 -16.38 5.65 -9.40
CA ALA A 323 -15.75 4.49 -10.01
C ALA A 323 -16.71 3.30 -9.98
N HIS A 324 -17.87 3.52 -10.59
CA HIS A 324 -18.92 2.52 -10.66
C HIS A 324 -18.65 1.52 -11.77
N TYR A 325 -19.06 0.27 -11.55
CA TYR A 325 -18.96 -0.80 -12.54
C TYR A 325 -20.30 -1.55 -12.66
N ASP A 326 -20.49 -2.20 -13.80
CA ASP A 326 -21.59 -3.13 -14.00
C ASP A 326 -21.17 -4.55 -13.62
N GLY A 327 -21.76 -5.08 -12.55
CA GLY A 327 -21.48 -6.44 -12.07
C GLY A 327 -21.79 -7.54 -13.09
N VAL A 328 -22.73 -7.31 -14.03
CA VAL A 328 -22.98 -8.27 -15.13
C VAL A 328 -21.81 -8.30 -16.09
N HIS A 329 -21.23 -7.13 -16.41
CA HIS A 329 -20.05 -7.02 -17.25
C HIS A 329 -18.81 -7.63 -16.58
N ILE A 330 -18.66 -7.52 -15.25
CA ILE A 330 -17.57 -8.21 -14.52
C ILE A 330 -17.65 -9.72 -14.76
N ILE A 331 -18.82 -10.33 -14.61
CA ILE A 331 -18.98 -11.78 -14.79
C ILE A 331 -18.71 -12.18 -16.24
N TRP A 332 -19.16 -11.37 -17.21
CA TRP A 332 -18.99 -11.65 -18.64
C TRP A 332 -17.54 -11.48 -19.11
N LYS A 333 -16.87 -10.39 -18.71
CA LYS A 333 -15.51 -10.04 -19.11
C LYS A 333 -14.43 -10.68 -18.25
N ARG A 334 -14.78 -11.10 -17.03
CA ARG A 334 -13.83 -11.56 -15.99
C ARG A 334 -12.75 -10.52 -15.69
N SER A 335 -13.09 -9.25 -15.84
CA SER A 335 -12.22 -8.10 -15.64
C SER A 335 -13.01 -6.97 -14.99
N ILE A 336 -12.51 -6.46 -13.87
CA ILE A 336 -13.10 -5.27 -13.21
C ILE A 336 -12.89 -4.05 -14.10
N MET A 337 -11.71 -3.92 -14.71
CA MET A 337 -11.35 -2.81 -15.57
C MET A 337 -12.28 -2.68 -16.78
N GLU A 338 -12.59 -3.79 -17.45
CA GLU A 338 -13.51 -3.78 -18.61
C GLU A 338 -14.98 -3.53 -18.22
N ALA A 339 -15.32 -3.56 -16.93
CA ALA A 339 -16.67 -3.35 -16.41
C ALA A 339 -16.90 -1.96 -15.82
N PHE A 340 -15.85 -1.13 -15.68
CA PHE A 340 -16.01 0.26 -15.24
C PHE A 340 -16.89 1.04 -16.21
N GLU A 341 -17.78 1.84 -15.64
CA GLU A 341 -18.50 2.84 -16.40
C GLU A 341 -17.55 3.96 -16.84
N PRO A 342 -17.85 4.64 -17.96
CA PRO A 342 -17.17 5.89 -18.28
C PRO A 342 -17.24 6.86 -17.11
N PHE A 343 -16.10 7.50 -16.82
CA PHE A 343 -16.05 8.54 -15.80
C PHE A 343 -16.94 9.71 -16.23
N ASP A 344 -17.73 10.23 -15.30
CA ASP A 344 -18.71 11.28 -15.55
C ASP A 344 -18.55 12.36 -14.47
N GLU A 345 -17.96 13.48 -14.87
CA GLU A 345 -17.67 14.62 -14.00
C GLU A 345 -18.94 15.28 -13.43
N THR A 346 -20.11 15.02 -14.03
CA THR A 346 -21.39 15.55 -13.53
C THR A 346 -21.94 14.75 -12.34
N LYS A 347 -21.39 13.55 -12.09
CA LYS A 347 -21.73 12.75 -10.91
C LYS A 347 -20.99 13.28 -9.67
N GLN A 348 -21.36 12.74 -8.52
CA GLN A 348 -20.80 13.15 -7.23
C GLN A 348 -20.39 11.93 -6.42
N CYS A 349 -19.31 12.07 -5.67
CA CYS A 349 -18.96 11.09 -4.64
C CYS A 349 -19.98 11.15 -3.50
N LYS A 350 -20.20 10.04 -2.82
CA LYS A 350 -21.18 9.92 -1.74
C LYS A 350 -20.49 9.55 -0.44
N TRP A 351 -20.70 10.34 0.60
CA TRP A 351 -20.04 10.17 1.89
C TRP A 351 -21.04 9.66 2.92
N MET A 352 -20.79 8.48 3.51
CA MET A 352 -21.61 7.92 4.57
C MET A 352 -20.84 7.99 5.89
N VAL A 353 -21.31 8.78 6.86
CA VAL A 353 -20.72 8.85 8.19
C VAL A 353 -21.45 7.86 9.10
N ILE A 354 -20.73 6.93 9.72
CA ILE A 354 -21.28 5.81 10.48
C ILE A 354 -20.77 5.89 11.92
N ASP A 355 -21.69 5.87 12.86
CA ASP A 355 -21.38 5.74 14.29
C ASP A 355 -20.80 4.35 14.57
N ARG A 356 -19.60 4.29 15.15
CA ARG A 356 -18.94 2.99 15.44
C ARG A 356 -19.13 2.47 16.87
N HIS A 357 -19.65 3.31 17.78
CA HIS A 357 -19.76 2.96 19.21
C HIS A 357 -21.20 2.65 19.65
N HIS A 358 -22.14 3.53 19.34
CA HIS A 358 -23.47 3.57 19.96
C HIS A 358 -24.53 2.76 19.19
N GLY A 359 -24.16 2.15 18.06
CA GLY A 359 -25.10 1.40 17.23
C GLY A 359 -26.12 2.30 16.53
N LYS A 360 -25.79 3.57 16.31
CA LYS A 360 -26.70 4.48 15.60
C LYS A 360 -26.74 4.15 14.11
N GLY A 361 -25.69 3.56 13.53
CA GLY A 361 -25.56 3.34 12.09
C GLY A 361 -25.16 4.61 11.36
N ILE A 362 -25.63 4.83 10.12
CA ILE A 362 -25.28 6.04 9.35
C ILE A 362 -25.81 7.29 10.04
N VAL A 363 -25.00 8.21 10.56
CA VAL A 363 -25.47 9.42 11.25
C VAL A 363 -25.57 10.65 10.34
N ALA A 364 -24.83 10.67 9.23
CA ALA A 364 -24.81 11.78 8.29
C ALA A 364 -24.46 11.31 6.87
N GLN A 365 -24.83 12.12 5.89
CA GLN A 365 -24.54 11.88 4.49
C GLN A 365 -24.15 13.18 3.81
N PHE A 366 -23.09 13.14 3.01
CA PHE A 366 -22.59 14.29 2.25
C PHE A 366 -22.29 13.91 0.80
N ARG A 367 -22.05 14.91 -0.04
CA ARG A 367 -21.60 14.76 -1.42
C ARG A 367 -20.35 15.60 -1.66
N SER A 368 -19.53 15.21 -2.61
CA SER A 368 -18.43 16.05 -3.11
C SER A 368 -18.35 15.92 -4.64
N PRO A 369 -17.60 16.81 -5.33
CA PRO A 369 -17.34 16.66 -6.77
C PRO A 369 -16.79 15.27 -7.13
N ALA A 370 -17.03 14.85 -8.38
CA ALA A 370 -16.54 13.56 -8.89
C ALA A 370 -15.03 13.41 -8.71
N SER A 371 -14.61 12.26 -8.21
CA SER A 371 -13.20 11.91 -8.06
C SER A 371 -13.02 10.40 -7.89
N PHE A 372 -11.75 9.99 -7.89
CA PHE A 372 -11.27 8.64 -7.63
C PHE A 372 -10.17 8.68 -6.57
N PHE A 373 -10.01 7.60 -5.80
CA PHE A 373 -8.88 7.44 -4.88
C PHE A 373 -8.63 5.96 -4.58
N PHE A 374 -7.39 5.64 -4.20
CA PHE A 374 -7.03 4.36 -3.61
C PHE A 374 -6.93 4.47 -2.09
N HIS A 375 -6.07 5.37 -1.61
CA HIS A 375 -5.62 5.34 -0.21
C HIS A 375 -6.14 6.52 0.60
N THR A 376 -6.81 6.18 1.70
CA THR A 376 -7.00 7.11 2.82
C THR A 376 -5.71 7.24 3.60
N THR A 377 -5.38 8.46 3.99
CA THR A 377 -4.20 8.77 4.80
C THR A 377 -4.57 8.70 6.27
N ASN A 378 -5.55 9.52 6.68
CA ASN A 378 -6.00 9.61 8.07
C ASN A 378 -7.41 10.21 8.16
N ALA A 379 -8.05 10.07 9.33
CA ALA A 379 -9.22 10.85 9.69
C ALA A 379 -9.24 11.15 11.18
N PHE A 380 -9.71 12.34 11.55
CA PHE A 380 -9.72 12.80 12.94
C PHE A 380 -10.87 13.77 13.19
N GLU A 381 -11.14 14.05 14.46
CA GLU A 381 -12.20 14.96 14.88
C GLU A 381 -11.58 16.24 15.46
N GLU A 382 -11.99 17.39 14.94
CA GLU A 382 -11.44 18.70 15.33
C GLU A 382 -12.34 19.40 16.36
N GLU A 383 -11.78 19.69 17.52
CA GLU A 383 -12.43 20.47 18.59
C GLU A 383 -12.47 21.97 18.24
N PRO A 384 -13.46 22.74 18.75
CA PRO A 384 -14.51 22.33 19.70
C PRO A 384 -15.77 21.76 19.03
N ASN A 385 -15.85 21.79 17.69
CA ASN A 385 -17.08 21.46 16.97
C ASN A 385 -17.27 19.94 16.82
N GLY A 386 -16.19 19.17 16.88
CA GLY A 386 -16.16 17.74 16.61
C GLY A 386 -16.36 17.41 15.12
N ASP A 387 -16.03 18.35 14.23
CA ASP A 387 -16.10 18.13 12.78
C ASP A 387 -15.14 17.01 12.38
N VAL A 388 -15.56 16.14 11.46
CA VAL A 388 -14.73 15.02 11.01
C VAL A 388 -13.91 15.45 9.81
N ILE A 389 -12.59 15.40 9.93
CA ILE A 389 -11.64 15.66 8.84
C ILE A 389 -11.25 14.33 8.21
N CYS A 390 -11.35 14.24 6.88
CA CYS A 390 -10.97 13.07 6.09
C CYS A 390 -9.83 13.44 5.14
N GLU A 391 -8.65 12.83 5.30
CA GLU A 391 -7.45 13.07 4.50
C GLU A 391 -7.09 11.85 3.63
N PHE A 392 -6.88 12.04 2.34
CA PHE A 392 -6.60 10.96 1.38
C PHE A 392 -5.91 11.48 0.12
N VAL A 393 -5.39 10.54 -0.68
CA VAL A 393 -4.79 10.84 -1.99
C VAL A 393 -5.85 10.71 -3.07
N GLN A 394 -6.24 11.84 -3.65
CA GLN A 394 -7.29 11.95 -4.65
C GLN A 394 -6.71 12.09 -6.05
N PHE A 395 -7.36 11.43 -7.02
CA PHE A 395 -7.20 11.67 -8.45
C PHE A 395 -8.45 12.32 -9.03
N ARG A 396 -8.28 13.01 -10.16
CA ARG A 396 -9.41 13.53 -10.94
C ARG A 396 -10.33 12.38 -11.36
N ASN A 397 -9.75 11.32 -11.91
CA ASN A 397 -10.46 10.15 -12.40
C ASN A 397 -9.58 8.89 -12.29
N ARG A 398 -10.00 7.80 -12.95
CA ARG A 398 -9.31 6.49 -12.90
C ARG A 398 -8.11 6.34 -13.86
N ALA A 399 -7.63 7.41 -14.50
CA ALA A 399 -6.51 7.34 -15.45
C ALA A 399 -5.24 6.73 -14.83
N ILE A 400 -5.01 6.95 -13.53
CA ILE A 400 -3.91 6.30 -12.81
C ILE A 400 -3.97 4.78 -12.93
N ILE A 401 -5.15 4.16 -12.93
CA ILE A 401 -5.27 2.71 -13.07
C ILE A 401 -4.82 2.26 -14.46
N ASP A 402 -5.15 3.02 -15.51
CA ASP A 402 -4.70 2.72 -16.87
C ASP A 402 -3.17 2.83 -17.01
N SER A 403 -2.50 3.61 -16.15
CA SER A 403 -1.04 3.69 -16.12
C SER A 403 -0.35 2.42 -15.60
N LEU A 404 -1.09 1.54 -14.91
CA LEU A 404 -0.57 0.36 -14.22
C LEU A 404 -0.68 -0.94 -15.05
N TYR A 405 -1.06 -0.84 -16.32
CA TYR A 405 -0.88 -1.93 -17.27
C TYR A 405 0.62 -2.21 -17.47
N TYR A 406 1.00 -3.48 -17.57
CA TYR A 406 2.40 -3.88 -17.77
C TYR A 406 3.02 -3.25 -19.02
N ASP A 407 2.24 -3.04 -20.09
CA ASP A 407 2.77 -2.34 -21.25
C ASP A 407 3.20 -0.89 -20.95
N VAL A 408 2.51 -0.21 -20.03
CA VAL A 408 2.81 1.17 -19.65
C VAL A 408 3.98 1.20 -18.66
N VAL A 409 3.91 0.43 -17.57
CA VAL A 409 4.97 0.44 -16.54
C VAL A 409 6.30 -0.13 -17.05
N LEU A 410 6.28 -1.07 -17.99
CA LEU A 410 7.49 -1.58 -18.67
C LEU A 410 7.85 -0.79 -19.93
N ASN A 411 7.13 0.29 -20.23
CA ASN A 411 7.29 1.09 -21.44
C ASN A 411 7.34 0.28 -22.75
N ARG A 412 6.59 -0.83 -22.83
CA ARG A 412 6.58 -1.70 -24.03
C ARG A 412 6.03 -0.92 -25.21
N ASN A 413 6.77 -0.92 -26.31
CA ASN A 413 6.41 -0.18 -27.52
C ASN A 413 6.12 1.31 -27.25
N ASN A 414 6.89 1.93 -26.33
CA ASN A 414 6.78 3.34 -25.96
C ASN A 414 5.48 3.74 -25.22
N LYS A 415 4.61 2.80 -24.82
CA LYS A 415 3.33 3.14 -24.20
C LYS A 415 3.45 3.87 -22.86
N GLY A 416 4.54 3.63 -22.11
CA GLY A 416 4.85 4.35 -20.88
C GLY A 416 5.15 5.81 -21.14
N ALA A 417 6.07 6.06 -22.06
CA ALA A 417 6.41 7.42 -22.49
C ALA A 417 5.19 8.14 -23.10
N ASP A 418 4.41 7.48 -23.96
CA ASP A 418 3.21 8.08 -24.55
C ASP A 418 2.18 8.48 -23.48
N PHE A 419 1.96 7.63 -22.47
CA PHE A 419 1.02 7.91 -21.38
C PHE A 419 1.45 9.12 -20.55
N TRP A 420 2.71 9.16 -20.14
CA TRP A 420 3.24 10.18 -19.23
C TRP A 420 3.63 11.50 -19.92
N THR A 421 3.88 11.50 -21.23
CA THR A 421 4.16 12.74 -21.99
C THR A 421 2.90 13.41 -22.54
N MET A 422 1.79 12.68 -22.68
CA MET A 422 0.52 13.26 -23.09
C MET A 422 -0.08 14.10 -21.94
N PRO A 423 -0.24 15.44 -22.09
CA PRO A 423 -0.57 16.31 -20.97
C PRO A 423 -1.85 15.96 -20.23
N LYS A 424 -2.88 15.52 -20.96
CA LYS A 424 -4.19 15.21 -20.36
C LYS A 424 -4.14 13.94 -19.49
N THR A 425 -3.55 12.86 -19.98
CA THR A 425 -3.50 11.59 -19.25
C THR A 425 -2.58 11.69 -18.04
N ALA A 426 -1.43 12.36 -18.18
CA ALA A 426 -0.51 12.61 -17.08
C ALA A 426 -1.12 13.51 -15.99
N GLU A 427 -1.91 14.53 -16.37
CA GLU A 427 -2.63 15.38 -15.41
C GLU A 427 -3.76 14.61 -14.71
N ASP A 428 -4.55 13.83 -15.45
CA ASP A 428 -5.65 13.04 -14.90
C ASP A 428 -5.16 11.94 -13.93
N ALA A 429 -3.94 11.43 -14.15
CA ALA A 429 -3.26 10.47 -13.29
C ALA A 429 -2.42 11.10 -12.17
N ARG A 430 -2.46 12.43 -12.01
CA ARG A 430 -1.71 13.11 -10.96
C ARG A 430 -2.42 12.98 -9.60
N PRO A 431 -1.72 12.54 -8.54
CA PRO A 431 -2.29 12.49 -7.20
C PRO A 431 -2.32 13.88 -6.54
N HIS A 432 -3.31 14.08 -5.68
CA HIS A 432 -3.47 15.25 -4.82
C HIS A 432 -3.73 14.78 -3.38
N LEU A 433 -2.94 15.23 -2.41
CA LEU A 433 -3.28 15.05 -1.00
C LEU A 433 -4.34 16.08 -0.62
N VAL A 434 -5.52 15.61 -0.24
CA VAL A 434 -6.68 16.48 0.02
C VAL A 434 -7.26 16.25 1.41
N ARG A 435 -7.90 17.29 1.97
CA ARG A 435 -8.74 17.18 3.16
C ARG A 435 -10.15 17.65 2.88
N TYR A 436 -11.12 16.89 3.38
CA TYR A 436 -12.53 17.28 3.42
C TYR A 436 -13.00 17.38 4.86
N ARG A 437 -13.73 18.45 5.17
CA ARG A 437 -14.38 18.65 6.46
C ARG A 437 -15.85 18.26 6.39
N LEU A 438 -16.29 17.41 7.31
CA LEU A 438 -17.69 16.99 7.46
C LEU A 438 -18.27 17.64 8.72
N PRO A 439 -19.10 18.68 8.60
CA PRO A 439 -19.59 19.44 9.76
C PRO A 439 -20.49 18.59 10.68
N LYS A 440 -20.11 18.45 11.95
CA LYS A 440 -20.88 17.64 12.92
C LYS A 440 -22.26 18.22 13.20
N SER A 441 -22.42 19.54 13.08
CA SER A 441 -23.71 20.22 13.16
C SER A 441 -24.75 19.70 12.16
N GLU A 442 -24.33 19.05 11.07
CA GLU A 442 -25.19 18.55 10.02
C GLU A 442 -25.54 17.05 10.16
N PHE A 443 -25.09 16.38 11.23
CA PHE A 443 -25.29 14.94 11.44
C PHE A 443 -26.74 14.60 11.79
N THR A 444 -27.60 14.61 10.78
CA THR A 444 -29.07 14.54 10.93
C THR A 444 -29.76 13.55 9.97
N ARG A 445 -29.01 12.84 9.12
CA ARG A 445 -29.52 11.94 8.04
C ARG A 445 -30.49 12.58 7.03
N LYS A 446 -30.55 13.91 6.96
CA LYS A 446 -31.54 14.60 6.13
C LYS A 446 -31.12 14.68 4.67
N GLU A 447 -32.13 14.73 3.80
CA GLU A 447 -32.00 15.12 2.39
C GLU A 447 -32.50 16.57 2.21
N PRO A 448 -31.96 17.32 1.24
CA PRO A 448 -30.84 16.95 0.37
C PRO A 448 -29.51 16.86 1.14
N TRP A 449 -28.66 15.88 0.81
CA TRP A 449 -27.31 15.81 1.38
C TRP A 449 -26.49 17.04 1.00
N SER A 450 -25.77 17.58 1.98
CA SER A 450 -24.93 18.75 1.81
C SER A 450 -23.70 18.44 0.95
N LEU A 451 -23.31 19.43 0.13
CA LEU A 451 -22.09 19.39 -0.65
C LEU A 451 -20.92 19.86 0.24
N VAL A 452 -19.87 19.06 0.33
CA VAL A 452 -18.62 19.42 1.00
C VAL A 452 -17.52 19.65 -0.04
N GLU A 453 -16.67 20.62 0.26
CA GLU A 453 -15.54 21.02 -0.58
C GLU A 453 -14.21 20.70 0.11
N LYS A 454 -13.12 20.75 -0.66
CA LYS A 454 -11.77 20.54 -0.14
C LYS A 454 -11.38 21.72 0.74
N GLU A 455 -10.85 21.46 1.94
CA GLU A 455 -10.19 22.49 2.75
C GLU A 455 -8.66 22.52 2.52
N LEU A 456 -8.09 21.42 2.02
CA LEU A 456 -6.68 21.29 1.62
C LEU A 456 -6.60 20.59 0.26
N ASP A 457 -5.69 21.04 -0.58
CA ASP A 457 -5.39 20.43 -1.88
C ASP A 457 -3.91 20.65 -2.23
N ILE A 458 -3.07 19.64 -1.97
CA ILE A 458 -1.63 19.65 -2.27
C ILE A 458 -1.39 18.72 -3.47
N PRO A 459 -1.11 19.25 -4.67
CA PRO A 459 -0.84 18.44 -5.85
C PRO A 459 0.56 17.81 -5.82
N SER A 460 0.74 16.72 -6.56
CA SER A 460 2.08 16.26 -6.95
C SER A 460 2.87 17.38 -7.67
N PRO A 461 4.20 17.46 -7.45
CA PRO A 461 5.01 16.46 -6.75
C PRO A 461 5.16 16.69 -5.25
N SER A 462 4.48 17.71 -4.68
CA SER A 462 4.50 17.96 -3.24
C SER A 462 3.73 16.92 -2.43
N ALA A 463 2.99 16.03 -3.10
CA ALA A 463 2.33 14.87 -2.53
C ALA A 463 2.34 13.71 -3.54
N GLY A 464 2.33 12.48 -3.04
CA GLY A 464 2.41 11.26 -3.82
C GLY A 464 1.32 10.23 -3.49
N GLU A 465 1.59 8.97 -3.83
CA GLU A 465 0.74 7.81 -3.55
C GLU A 465 1.38 6.89 -2.50
N MET A 466 0.67 5.81 -2.12
CA MET A 466 1.06 4.92 -1.01
C MET A 466 1.36 5.73 0.27
N PRO A 467 0.41 6.58 0.73
CA PRO A 467 0.64 7.50 1.83
C PRO A 467 0.74 6.75 3.17
N ILE A 468 1.70 7.14 4.00
CA ILE A 468 1.82 6.70 5.37
C ILE A 468 1.90 7.92 6.30
N VAL A 469 1.35 7.75 7.50
CA VAL A 469 1.51 8.67 8.63
C VAL A 469 2.15 7.92 9.76
N ASN A 470 2.70 8.62 10.75
CA ASN A 470 3.10 7.98 11.99
C ASN A 470 1.87 7.23 12.59
N PRO A 471 1.92 5.90 12.79
CA PRO A 471 0.79 5.14 13.28
C PRO A 471 0.23 5.64 14.61
N ALA A 472 1.03 6.29 15.46
CA ALA A 472 0.59 6.90 16.71
C ALA A 472 -0.40 8.08 16.53
N TYR A 473 -0.48 8.62 15.31
CA TYR A 473 -1.36 9.72 14.92
C TYR A 473 -2.62 9.26 14.17
N LYS A 474 -2.83 7.95 13.97
CA LYS A 474 -4.10 7.44 13.41
C LYS A 474 -5.27 7.86 14.31
N GLY A 475 -6.31 8.47 13.72
CA GLY A 475 -7.44 9.00 14.48
C GLY A 475 -7.20 10.39 15.08
N ARG A 476 -5.99 10.96 14.94
CA ARG A 476 -5.58 12.27 15.47
C ARG A 476 -5.06 13.15 14.35
N LYS A 477 -5.01 14.47 14.57
CA LYS A 477 -4.47 15.41 13.58
C LYS A 477 -2.97 15.14 13.38
N ASN A 478 -2.60 14.77 12.15
CA ASN A 478 -1.22 14.64 11.69
C ASN A 478 -0.78 15.90 10.93
N ARG A 479 0.51 16.22 11.01
CA ARG A 479 1.17 17.25 10.20
C ARG A 479 1.90 16.65 9.02
N TYR A 480 2.53 15.50 9.16
CA TYR A 480 3.40 14.91 8.15
C TYR A 480 2.74 13.71 7.47
N VAL A 481 2.95 13.63 6.15
CA VAL A 481 2.56 12.49 5.32
C VAL A 481 3.76 12.09 4.49
N TRP A 482 4.16 10.82 4.55
CA TRP A 482 5.18 10.29 3.66
C TRP A 482 4.52 9.52 2.51
N SER A 483 5.03 9.67 1.29
CA SER A 483 4.41 9.05 0.10
C SER A 483 5.45 8.82 -1.00
N LEU A 484 5.13 7.94 -1.94
CA LEU A 484 5.89 7.72 -3.17
C LEU A 484 5.55 8.79 -4.20
N LEU A 485 6.58 9.48 -4.68
CA LEU A 485 6.44 10.51 -5.70
C LEU A 485 6.69 9.93 -7.08
N ASN A 486 5.92 10.41 -8.06
CA ASN A 486 6.23 10.31 -9.48
C ASN A 486 6.39 11.73 -10.01
N ARG A 487 7.65 12.20 -10.07
CA ARG A 487 8.03 13.50 -10.63
C ARG A 487 8.16 13.43 -12.15
N GLN A 488 7.53 12.43 -12.79
CA GLN A 488 7.58 12.13 -14.22
C GLN A 488 9.00 11.81 -14.71
N MET A 489 9.83 11.25 -13.84
CA MET A 489 11.15 10.73 -14.22
C MET A 489 11.10 9.23 -14.53
N SER A 490 10.17 8.51 -13.89
CA SER A 490 9.97 7.06 -13.97
C SER A 490 8.58 6.72 -14.50
N THR A 491 8.41 5.51 -15.03
CA THR A 491 7.08 4.97 -15.38
C THR A 491 6.25 4.57 -14.16
N LEU A 492 6.86 4.52 -12.97
CA LEU A 492 6.20 4.12 -11.71
C LEU A 492 6.40 5.18 -10.61
N PHE A 493 7.52 5.13 -9.88
CA PHE A 493 7.91 6.09 -8.84
C PHE A 493 9.41 6.40 -8.97
N ASP A 494 9.84 7.54 -8.43
CA ASP A 494 11.24 7.99 -8.52
C ASP A 494 11.78 8.65 -7.23
N ALA A 495 10.94 8.86 -6.21
CA ALA A 495 11.35 9.44 -4.94
C ALA A 495 10.38 9.07 -3.80
N ILE A 496 10.83 9.28 -2.56
CA ILE A 496 10.00 9.24 -1.35
C ILE A 496 9.89 10.67 -0.83
N GLY A 497 8.68 11.21 -0.70
CA GLY A 497 8.41 12.55 -0.22
C GLY A 497 7.82 12.57 1.17
N LYS A 498 8.21 13.56 1.98
CA LYS A 498 7.59 13.97 3.24
C LYS A 498 6.89 15.31 3.03
N THR A 499 5.57 15.28 2.98
CA THR A 499 4.71 16.45 2.84
C THR A 499 4.36 17.01 4.20
N ASP A 500 4.59 18.30 4.40
CA ASP A 500 4.09 19.06 5.54
C ASP A 500 2.71 19.65 5.20
N THR A 501 1.66 19.11 5.82
CA THR A 501 0.27 19.48 5.52
C THR A 501 -0.14 20.86 6.05
N GLU A 502 0.68 21.49 6.88
CA GLU A 502 0.44 22.86 7.36
C GLU A 502 1.03 23.90 6.41
N THR A 503 2.18 23.62 5.82
CA THR A 503 2.92 24.57 4.97
C THR A 503 2.80 24.27 3.47
N GLY A 504 2.47 23.03 3.11
CA GLY A 504 2.52 22.54 1.73
C GLY A 504 3.94 22.28 1.23
N GLU A 505 4.97 22.38 2.07
CA GLU A 505 6.34 22.03 1.71
C GLU A 505 6.53 20.53 1.56
N VAL A 506 7.44 20.13 0.69
CA VAL A 506 7.91 18.75 0.58
C VAL A 506 9.41 18.67 0.79
N LEU A 507 9.82 17.68 1.56
CA LEU A 507 11.19 17.21 1.67
C LEU A 507 11.23 15.82 1.08
N PHE A 508 12.04 15.57 0.06
CA PHE A 508 12.10 14.24 -0.56
C PHE A 508 13.51 13.68 -0.60
N TRP A 509 13.57 12.36 -0.57
CA TRP A 509 14.74 11.56 -0.90
C TRP A 509 14.60 11.03 -2.31
N GLU A 510 15.67 11.14 -3.10
CA GLU A 510 15.82 10.45 -4.38
C GLU A 510 17.12 9.66 -4.40
N GLY A 511 17.08 8.42 -4.90
CA GLY A 511 18.28 7.64 -5.14
C GLY A 511 19.03 8.10 -6.39
N PRO A 512 20.17 7.45 -6.72
CA PRO A 512 20.76 7.59 -8.04
C PRO A 512 19.72 7.34 -9.15
N ARG A 513 19.94 7.96 -10.31
CA ARG A 513 19.00 7.82 -11.45
C ARG A 513 18.76 6.33 -11.76
N GLY A 514 17.49 5.96 -11.93
CA GLY A 514 17.07 4.58 -12.16
C GLY A 514 16.75 3.78 -10.89
N HIS A 515 16.79 4.42 -9.70
CA HIS A 515 16.47 3.78 -8.43
C HIS A 515 15.02 4.02 -8.03
N THR A 516 14.19 2.97 -8.03
CA THR A 516 12.75 3.07 -7.76
C THR A 516 12.40 2.56 -6.35
N PRO A 517 11.89 3.42 -5.45
CA PRO A 517 11.48 3.01 -4.11
C PRO A 517 10.09 2.34 -4.09
N SER A 518 9.90 1.41 -3.14
CA SER A 518 8.58 0.89 -2.73
C SER A 518 7.98 1.70 -1.58
N GLU A 519 6.73 1.42 -1.21
CA GLU A 519 6.07 2.06 -0.05
C GLU A 519 7.00 2.11 1.16
N ALA A 520 7.09 3.29 1.76
CA ALA A 520 7.85 3.55 2.97
C ALA A 520 7.03 3.14 4.19
N ILE A 521 7.64 2.37 5.10
CA ILE A 521 7.03 1.98 6.36
C ILE A 521 7.66 2.79 7.49
N PHE A 522 6.85 3.58 8.18
CA PHE A 522 7.30 4.36 9.34
C PHE A 522 7.48 3.46 10.56
N VAL A 523 8.65 3.54 11.19
CA VAL A 523 8.97 2.93 12.48
C VAL A 523 9.36 4.05 13.43
N GLY A 524 8.51 4.31 14.42
CA GLY A 524 8.75 5.37 15.40
C GLY A 524 9.86 4.99 16.36
N ARG A 525 10.65 5.99 16.78
CA ARG A 525 11.61 5.78 17.86
C ARG A 525 10.85 5.51 19.17
N PRO A 526 11.19 4.45 19.93
CA PRO A 526 10.57 4.22 21.22
C PRO A 526 10.94 5.37 22.17
N ALA A 527 9.98 5.75 23.01
CA ALA A 527 10.21 6.70 24.08
C ALA A 527 11.12 6.05 25.14
N SER A 528 12.20 6.73 25.54
CA SER A 528 13.15 6.25 26.55
C SER A 528 12.55 6.29 27.96
N THR A 529 11.57 7.16 28.17
CA THR A 529 10.79 7.28 29.41
C THR A 529 9.32 7.48 29.10
N ALA A 530 8.43 7.12 30.04
CA ALA A 530 6.99 7.26 29.85
C ALA A 530 6.53 8.72 29.61
N ASP A 531 7.31 9.69 30.08
CA ASP A 531 7.00 11.13 29.97
C ASP A 531 7.72 11.80 28.78
N GLU A 532 8.56 11.07 28.04
CA GLU A 532 9.25 11.62 26.89
C GLU A 532 8.27 11.93 25.76
N LYS A 533 8.25 13.19 25.33
CA LYS A 533 7.48 13.59 24.15
C LYS A 533 8.31 13.27 22.89
N VAL A 534 7.90 12.23 22.19
CA VAL A 534 8.41 11.89 20.86
C VAL A 534 7.66 12.73 19.82
N ASP A 535 8.40 13.40 18.95
CA ASP A 535 7.79 14.20 17.88
C ASP A 535 7.18 13.31 16.79
N GLU A 536 6.23 13.87 16.02
CA GLU A 536 5.50 13.12 14.99
C GLU A 536 6.39 12.44 13.96
N ASP A 537 7.51 13.07 13.59
CA ASP A 537 8.46 12.61 12.59
C ASP A 537 9.73 11.98 13.17
N ASP A 538 9.73 11.68 14.47
CA ASP A 538 10.86 11.06 15.17
C ASP A 538 10.81 9.54 15.00
N GLY A 539 11.55 9.07 14.01
CA GLY A 539 11.58 7.68 13.59
C GLY A 539 12.34 7.50 12.29
N VAL A 540 12.21 6.32 11.72
CA VAL A 540 12.80 5.96 10.43
C VAL A 540 11.74 5.48 9.45
N LEU A 541 12.07 5.58 8.17
CA LEU A 541 11.32 4.95 7.08
C LEU A 541 12.13 3.76 6.54
N LEU A 542 11.46 2.62 6.41
CA LEU A 542 11.98 1.44 5.74
C LEU A 542 11.33 1.31 4.36
N SER A 543 12.14 1.24 3.30
CA SER A 543 11.66 1.08 1.92
C SER A 543 12.56 0.15 1.14
N VAL A 544 11.99 -0.73 0.30
CA VAL A 544 12.78 -1.54 -0.62
C VAL A 544 12.98 -0.74 -1.90
N VAL A 545 14.22 -0.55 -2.32
CA VAL A 545 14.54 0.21 -3.53
C VAL A 545 15.16 -0.72 -4.56
N LEU A 546 14.69 -0.65 -5.80
CA LEU A 546 15.30 -1.31 -6.95
C LEU A 546 16.34 -0.38 -7.57
N ASP A 547 17.60 -0.78 -7.61
CA ASP A 547 18.58 -0.30 -8.58
C ASP A 547 18.34 -1.03 -9.90
N GLY A 548 17.61 -0.37 -10.80
CA GLY A 548 17.20 -0.98 -12.05
C GLY A 548 18.34 -1.19 -13.05
N HIS A 549 19.41 -0.40 -12.95
CA HIS A 549 20.58 -0.56 -13.84
C HIS A 549 21.37 -1.82 -13.49
N ASN A 550 21.59 -2.08 -12.20
CA ASN A 550 22.29 -3.27 -11.73
C ASN A 550 21.35 -4.47 -11.50
N ARG A 551 20.04 -4.28 -11.61
CA ARG A 551 18.99 -5.28 -11.35
C ARG A 551 19.09 -5.88 -9.95
N LYS A 552 19.37 -5.03 -8.97
CA LYS A 552 19.55 -5.37 -7.56
C LYS A 552 18.65 -4.49 -6.70
N SER A 553 18.40 -4.91 -5.47
CA SER A 553 17.61 -4.13 -4.53
C SER A 553 18.35 -3.92 -3.23
N TYR A 554 17.86 -3.00 -2.41
CA TYR A 554 18.31 -2.83 -1.04
C TYR A 554 17.15 -2.38 -0.16
N LEU A 555 17.17 -2.78 1.12
CA LEU A 555 16.32 -2.22 2.14
C LEU A 555 16.96 -0.91 2.61
N LEU A 556 16.38 0.22 2.22
CA LEU A 556 16.76 1.56 2.61
C LEU A 556 16.21 1.91 4.00
N CYS A 557 17.03 2.56 4.83
CA CYS A 557 16.63 3.22 6.07
C CYS A 557 16.85 4.73 5.94
N LEU A 558 15.77 5.51 6.01
CA LEU A 558 15.81 6.98 6.04
C LEU A 558 15.43 7.50 7.42
N ASP A 559 16.10 8.54 7.87
CA ASP A 559 15.60 9.37 8.97
C ASP A 559 14.29 10.05 8.53
N ALA A 560 13.18 9.79 9.22
CA ALA A 560 11.85 10.23 8.77
C ALA A 560 11.66 11.76 8.87
N ARG A 561 12.47 12.43 9.71
CA ARG A 561 12.44 13.88 9.89
C ARG A 561 13.15 14.60 8.76
N THR A 562 14.38 14.19 8.51
CA THR A 562 15.34 14.84 7.62
C THR A 562 15.36 14.23 6.22
N MET A 563 14.74 13.07 6.03
CA MET A 563 14.78 12.30 4.77
C MET A 563 16.20 11.98 4.31
N THR A 564 17.17 11.97 5.24
CA THR A 564 18.56 11.60 4.97
C THR A 564 18.72 10.09 5.11
N GLU A 565 19.45 9.48 4.20
CA GLU A 565 19.76 8.06 4.24
C GLU A 565 20.74 7.75 5.38
N MET A 566 20.31 6.88 6.30
CA MET A 566 21.09 6.46 7.46
C MET A 566 21.91 5.22 7.15
N GLY A 567 21.31 4.26 6.44
CA GLY A 567 21.91 2.98 6.12
C GLY A 567 21.04 2.18 5.17
N ARG A 568 21.56 1.03 4.73
CA ARG A 568 20.83 0.07 3.90
C ARG A 568 21.37 -1.36 4.03
N ALA A 569 20.50 -2.33 3.78
CA ALA A 569 20.86 -3.74 3.65
C ALA A 569 20.74 -4.19 2.18
N GLU A 570 21.86 -4.61 1.59
CA GLU A 570 22.01 -4.88 0.16
C GLU A 570 21.49 -6.27 -0.23
N CYS A 571 20.65 -6.36 -1.26
CA CYS A 571 20.24 -7.59 -1.92
C CYS A 571 21.00 -7.76 -3.23
N GLU A 572 21.65 -8.91 -3.43
CA GLU A 572 22.37 -9.22 -4.69
C GLU A 572 21.43 -9.63 -5.84
N PHE A 573 20.14 -9.40 -5.69
CA PHE A 573 19.04 -9.73 -6.60
C PHE A 573 17.97 -8.64 -6.55
N ALA A 574 17.10 -8.59 -7.57
CA ALA A 574 15.95 -7.69 -7.59
C ALA A 574 14.84 -8.20 -6.66
N VAL A 575 14.22 -7.29 -5.92
CA VAL A 575 12.98 -7.51 -5.17
C VAL A 575 11.85 -6.84 -5.93
N GLY A 576 10.73 -7.55 -6.08
CA GLY A 576 9.61 -7.08 -6.89
C GLY A 576 8.94 -5.83 -6.34
N PHE A 577 8.38 -5.01 -7.24
CA PHE A 577 7.53 -3.89 -6.88
C PHE A 577 6.21 -4.41 -6.31
N GLY A 578 6.18 -4.56 -4.99
CA GLY A 578 4.98 -4.89 -4.25
C GLY A 578 4.13 -3.67 -3.90
N PHE A 579 3.01 -3.91 -3.22
CA PHE A 579 2.04 -2.89 -2.84
C PHE A 579 2.25 -2.44 -1.40
N HIS A 580 1.81 -3.26 -0.44
CA HIS A 580 1.82 -2.90 0.97
C HIS A 580 2.58 -3.88 1.87
N GLY A 581 2.83 -3.43 3.08
CA GLY A 581 3.61 -4.17 4.05
C GLY A 581 3.36 -3.71 5.46
N GLN A 582 3.93 -4.44 6.40
CA GLN A 582 3.82 -4.14 7.81
C GLN A 582 5.13 -4.47 8.50
N HIS A 583 5.62 -3.53 9.32
CA HIS A 583 6.68 -3.79 10.29
C HIS A 583 6.05 -4.24 11.61
N LEU A 584 6.56 -5.34 12.15
CA LEU A 584 6.21 -5.85 13.46
C LEU A 584 7.43 -5.68 14.38
N PRO A 585 7.37 -4.80 15.39
CA PRO A 585 8.47 -4.66 16.34
C PRO A 585 8.67 -5.96 17.14
N VAL A 586 9.86 -6.13 17.70
CA VAL A 586 10.14 -7.22 18.65
C VAL A 586 9.23 -7.05 19.88
N GLU A 587 8.66 -8.14 20.41
CA GLU A 587 7.82 -8.06 21.62
C GLU A 587 8.64 -7.48 22.79
N GLY A 588 8.20 -6.34 23.36
CA GLY A 588 8.80 -5.76 24.57
C GLY A 588 9.58 -4.45 24.37
N THR A 589 9.63 -3.90 23.15
CA THR A 589 10.16 -2.55 22.85
C THR A 589 9.07 -1.50 22.71
#